data_AF-A0A931C571-F1
#
_entry.id   AF-A0A931C571-F1
#
_cell.length_a   1.000
_cell.length_b   1.000
_cell.length_c   1.000
_cell.angle_alpha   90.00
_cell.angle_beta   90.00
_cell.angle_gamma   90.00
#
_symmetry.space_group_name_H-M   'P 1'
#
loop_
_entity.id
_entity.type
_entity.pdbx_description
1 polymer ?
#
loop_
_entity_poly.entity_id
_entity_poly.type
_entity_poly.pdbx_seq_one_letter_code
_entity_poly.pdbx_strand_id
1 'polypeptide(L)'
;MKLTSGCGAALCLCLSFLLFSGALQAQVPAAKADSLFRQAQELAYKGRYKYSRQLGRQVLQAIPAYTDATLLIARTYAWEQQYDSARVLLQPLLQKSPARQEALLLLADIELWSHAPEKALSYSNSGLAAAPAAVPFLLRKARALYAIEEYEDAATTLDMLLKQEPENKDALKIKAQVQQALRVDILKASYQVTAFDQHTDAWHLGALEYTHQTSGSKYLARVSYAQRYGDKSLQGELDAYPQLSRNTYAYLNIGASDKKLFPSYRTGAELYHVFPHVIEASLGARGLFFPDETVVLYTGSVGKYFPKKWLNFRSFLQRTNNEWQTTGILQLRQYLKSEEDYLTLVLGKGSVPSEQVGFREISRLNSTRAGLDAQFRLGKKYLLGGTFTYEYEEYAKDSFRSRYTVGISVLNKF
;
A
#
# COMPACT_ATOMS: atom_id res chain seq x y z
N MET A 1 -58.30 79.57 44.81
CA MET A 1 -59.20 78.40 44.80
C MET A 1 -58.78 77.52 45.97
N LYS A 2 -59.59 77.57 47.05
CA LYS A 2 -59.80 76.63 48.18
C LYS A 2 -58.97 75.33 48.18
N LEU A 3 -58.56 74.68 49.28
CA LEU A 3 -58.68 74.83 50.74
C LEU A 3 -57.81 73.66 51.32
N THR A 4 -56.92 73.96 52.26
CA THR A 4 -56.60 73.26 53.53
C THR A 4 -56.44 71.72 53.67
N SER A 5 -55.31 71.36 54.30
CA SER A 5 -55.14 70.53 55.52
C SER A 5 -55.44 69.02 55.57
N GLY A 6 -54.46 68.26 56.08
CA GLY A 6 -54.64 67.57 57.37
C GLY A 6 -54.46 66.03 57.42
N CYS A 7 -53.41 65.60 58.14
CA CYS A 7 -53.31 64.45 59.06
C CYS A 7 -53.77 63.01 58.70
N GLY A 8 -52.92 62.03 59.06
CA GLY A 8 -53.35 60.97 60.01
C GLY A 8 -53.36 59.51 59.54
N ALA A 9 -52.23 58.83 59.79
CA ALA A 9 -52.03 57.45 60.26
C ALA A 9 -53.05 56.29 60.03
N ALA A 10 -52.45 55.18 59.56
CA ALA A 10 -52.55 53.78 60.06
C ALA A 10 -53.58 52.77 59.49
N LEU A 11 -53.04 51.55 59.33
CA LEU A 11 -53.65 50.21 59.25
C LEU A 11 -54.29 49.76 57.91
N CYS A 12 -53.63 48.83 57.21
CA CYS A 12 -54.15 47.46 57.04
C CYS A 12 -53.15 46.51 56.36
N LEU A 13 -52.73 45.50 57.13
CA LEU A 13 -52.05 44.26 56.77
C LEU A 13 -52.69 43.51 55.58
N CYS A 14 -51.84 42.71 54.92
CA CYS A 14 -52.14 41.51 54.12
C CYS A 14 -52.73 41.69 52.71
N LEU A 15 -51.94 41.39 51.66
CA LEU A 15 -52.21 40.24 50.77
C LEU A 15 -51.10 40.00 49.73
N SER A 16 -50.84 38.72 49.48
CA SER A 16 -50.27 38.13 48.26
C SER A 16 -48.77 38.30 47.97
N PHE A 17 -47.97 37.65 48.81
CA PHE A 17 -46.74 36.96 48.43
C PHE A 17 -47.10 35.83 47.45
N LEU A 18 -46.93 36.05 46.13
CA LEU A 18 -47.19 35.05 45.10
C LEU A 18 -45.94 34.86 44.22
N LEU A 19 -45.47 33.61 44.22
CA LEU A 19 -44.71 32.94 43.17
C LEU A 19 -43.21 33.30 43.05
N PHE A 20 -42.43 32.82 44.00
CA PHE A 20 -41.10 32.29 43.68
C PHE A 20 -41.00 30.83 44.14
N SER A 21 -41.76 29.97 43.46
CA SER A 21 -41.57 28.52 43.50
C SER A 21 -40.30 28.21 42.71
N GLY A 22 -39.14 28.48 43.29
CA GLY A 22 -37.89 27.91 42.83
C GLY A 22 -38.04 26.40 42.96
N ALA A 23 -38.27 25.72 41.84
CA ALA A 23 -38.13 24.28 41.78
C ALA A 23 -36.68 23.98 42.19
N LEU A 24 -36.47 23.58 43.45
CA LEU A 24 -35.32 22.79 43.83
C LEU A 24 -35.37 21.56 42.93
N GLN A 25 -34.66 21.59 41.81
CA GLN A 25 -34.26 20.37 41.16
C GLN A 25 -33.48 19.61 42.22
N ALA A 26 -34.10 18.56 42.76
CA ALA A 26 -33.44 17.62 43.64
C ALA A 26 -32.29 17.01 42.85
N GLN A 27 -31.10 17.61 42.97
CA GLN A 27 -29.89 17.04 42.43
C GLN A 27 -29.69 15.71 43.15
N VAL A 28 -29.76 14.62 42.37
CA VAL A 28 -29.35 13.31 42.84
C VAL A 28 -27.92 13.46 43.34
N PRO A 29 -27.62 13.15 44.63
CA PRO A 29 -26.28 13.35 45.17
C PRO A 29 -25.24 12.62 44.30
N ALA A 30 -24.06 13.19 44.10
CA ALA A 30 -23.01 12.61 43.24
C ALA A 30 -22.70 11.14 43.59
N ALA A 31 -22.69 10.79 44.88
CA ALA A 31 -22.51 9.42 45.35
C ALA A 31 -23.59 8.44 44.84
N LYS A 32 -24.82 8.90 44.63
CA LYS A 32 -25.90 8.10 44.04
C LYS A 32 -25.75 7.96 42.53
N ALA A 33 -25.20 8.96 41.84
CA ALA A 33 -24.90 8.87 40.40
C ALA A 33 -23.84 7.80 40.09
N ASP A 34 -22.77 7.71 40.89
CA ASP A 34 -21.73 6.68 40.70
C ASP A 34 -22.25 5.26 40.92
N SER A 35 -23.14 5.07 41.90
CA SER A 35 -23.82 3.78 42.13
C SER A 35 -24.71 3.40 40.95
N LEU A 36 -25.49 4.35 40.43
CA LEU A 36 -26.32 4.15 39.25
C LEU A 36 -25.49 3.83 38.00
N PHE A 37 -24.33 4.49 37.83
CA PHE A 37 -23.44 4.22 36.72
C PHE A 37 -22.86 2.81 36.77
N ARG A 38 -22.40 2.35 37.94
CA ARG A 38 -21.94 0.96 38.13
C ARG A 38 -23.03 -0.07 37.80
N GLN A 39 -24.26 0.16 38.23
CA GLN A 39 -25.41 -0.69 37.86
C GLN A 39 -25.67 -0.66 36.35
N ALA A 40 -25.56 0.51 35.71
CA ALA A 40 -25.70 0.63 34.26
C ALA A 40 -24.64 -0.18 33.51
N GLN A 41 -23.39 -0.19 33.99
CA GLN A 41 -22.31 -1.01 33.42
C GLN A 41 -22.59 -2.50 33.56
N GLU A 42 -23.05 -2.95 34.72
CA GLU A 42 -23.40 -4.36 34.96
C GLU A 42 -24.56 -4.80 34.06
N LEU A 43 -25.59 -3.96 33.90
CA LEU A 43 -26.69 -4.23 32.98
C LEU A 43 -26.22 -4.28 31.52
N ALA A 44 -25.29 -3.41 31.12
CA ALA A 44 -24.70 -3.44 29.79
C ALA A 44 -23.93 -4.74 29.55
N TYR A 45 -23.13 -5.18 30.53
CA TYR A 45 -22.39 -6.44 30.48
C TYR A 45 -23.33 -7.65 30.36
N LYS A 46 -24.47 -7.63 31.06
CA LYS A 46 -25.52 -8.68 30.99
C LYS A 46 -26.40 -8.60 29.73
N GLY A 47 -26.09 -7.73 28.76
CA GLY A 47 -26.89 -7.56 27.52
C GLY A 47 -28.23 -6.83 27.71
N ARG A 48 -28.50 -6.29 28.91
CA ARG A 48 -29.74 -5.56 29.24
C ARG A 48 -29.64 -4.09 28.84
N TYR A 49 -29.40 -3.84 27.55
CA TYR A 49 -29.02 -2.52 27.02
C TYR A 49 -30.07 -1.43 27.26
N LYS A 50 -31.36 -1.73 27.07
CA LYS A 50 -32.44 -0.77 27.34
C LYS A 50 -32.42 -0.25 28.78
N TYR A 51 -32.28 -1.14 29.76
CA TYR A 51 -32.23 -0.79 31.18
C TYR A 51 -30.91 -0.08 31.54
N SER A 52 -29.78 -0.53 30.96
CA SER A 52 -28.50 0.17 31.10
C SER A 52 -28.60 1.63 30.63
N ARG A 53 -29.21 1.88 29.46
CA ARG A 53 -29.43 3.24 28.96
C ARG A 53 -30.38 4.04 29.84
N GLN A 54 -31.39 3.42 30.42
CA GLN A 54 -32.31 4.10 31.35
C GLN A 54 -31.55 4.61 32.59
N LEU A 55 -30.73 3.77 33.22
CA LEU A 55 -29.89 4.19 34.35
C LEU A 55 -28.85 5.22 33.91
N GLY A 56 -28.21 5.04 32.76
CA GLY A 56 -27.27 6.02 32.20
C GLY A 56 -27.91 7.40 31.98
N ARG A 57 -29.16 7.46 31.51
CA ARG A 57 -29.90 8.73 31.36
C ARG A 57 -30.21 9.38 32.72
N GLN A 58 -30.48 8.59 33.76
CA GLN A 58 -30.61 9.13 35.13
C GLN A 58 -29.29 9.71 35.64
N VAL A 59 -28.15 9.08 35.32
CA VAL A 59 -26.82 9.63 35.62
C VAL A 59 -26.62 10.97 34.90
N LEU A 60 -27.00 11.07 33.62
CA LEU A 60 -26.90 12.32 32.87
C LEU A 60 -27.88 13.40 33.33
N GLN A 61 -29.03 13.05 33.90
CA GLN A 61 -29.94 14.02 34.53
C GLN A 61 -29.31 14.62 35.80
N ALA A 62 -28.59 13.80 36.57
CA ALA A 62 -27.89 14.25 37.76
C ALA A 62 -26.62 15.05 37.41
N ILE A 63 -25.86 14.57 36.43
CA ILE A 63 -24.57 15.13 36.00
C ILE A 63 -24.55 15.17 34.46
N PRO A 64 -25.03 16.26 33.83
CA PRO A 64 -25.11 16.36 32.37
C PRO A 64 -23.78 16.20 31.62
N ALA A 65 -22.66 16.48 32.29
CA ALA A 65 -21.31 16.37 31.72
C ALA A 65 -20.62 15.01 32.00
N TYR A 66 -21.33 14.01 32.54
CA TYR A 66 -20.77 12.69 32.87
C TYR A 66 -20.44 11.90 31.59
N THR A 67 -19.20 12.01 31.14
CA THR A 67 -18.77 11.52 29.83
C THR A 67 -18.89 10.01 29.71
N ASP A 68 -18.55 9.27 30.77
CA ASP A 68 -18.59 7.80 30.77
C ASP A 68 -20.00 7.25 30.61
N ALA A 69 -21.01 7.94 31.13
CA ALA A 69 -22.42 7.60 30.93
C ALA A 69 -22.83 7.83 29.48
N THR A 70 -22.39 8.93 28.86
CA THR A 70 -22.64 9.19 27.43
C THR A 70 -22.00 8.11 26.55
N LEU A 71 -20.74 7.76 26.82
CA LEU A 71 -20.01 6.71 26.10
C LEU A 71 -20.66 5.34 26.28
N LEU A 72 -21.10 4.99 27.50
CA LEU A 72 -21.80 3.73 27.76
C LEU A 72 -23.11 3.65 26.99
N ILE A 73 -23.93 4.71 27.01
CA ILE A 73 -25.19 4.76 26.27
C ILE A 73 -24.91 4.61 24.77
N ALA A 74 -23.96 5.37 24.21
CA ALA A 74 -23.58 5.27 22.81
C ALA A 74 -23.09 3.86 22.43
N ARG A 75 -22.25 3.24 23.27
CA ARG A 75 -21.74 1.87 23.06
C ARG A 75 -22.87 0.84 23.07
N THR A 76 -23.84 0.95 23.98
CA THR A 76 -24.99 0.04 23.99
C THR A 76 -25.92 0.23 22.79
N TYR A 77 -26.05 1.44 22.25
CA TYR A 77 -26.74 1.64 20.97
C TYR A 77 -25.98 0.96 19.81
N ALA A 78 -24.65 1.13 19.77
CA ALA A 78 -23.81 0.50 18.76
C ALA A 78 -23.86 -1.04 18.81
N TRP A 79 -23.90 -1.64 20.01
CA TRP A 79 -24.07 -3.09 20.18
C TRP A 79 -25.42 -3.62 19.69
N GLU A 80 -26.47 -2.79 19.70
CA GLU A 80 -27.76 -3.08 19.06
C GLU A 80 -27.82 -2.66 17.58
N GLN A 81 -26.66 -2.37 16.97
CA GLN A 81 -26.53 -1.91 15.57
C GLN A 81 -27.26 -0.58 15.27
N GLN A 82 -27.64 0.18 16.30
CA GLN A 82 -28.22 1.51 16.16
C GLN A 82 -27.12 2.56 16.06
N TYR A 83 -26.32 2.48 14.99
CA TYR A 83 -25.12 3.28 14.81
C TYR A 83 -25.41 4.78 14.73
N ASP A 84 -26.50 5.19 14.11
CA ASP A 84 -26.87 6.61 14.01
C ASP A 84 -27.20 7.22 15.37
N SER A 85 -27.95 6.49 16.21
CA SER A 85 -28.21 6.89 17.60
C SER A 85 -26.92 7.04 18.39
N ALA A 86 -25.95 6.14 18.19
CA ALA A 86 -24.65 6.21 18.83
C ALA A 86 -23.85 7.44 18.35
N ARG A 87 -23.81 7.71 17.04
CA ARG A 87 -23.14 8.89 16.44
C ARG A 87 -23.69 10.20 16.98
N VAL A 88 -25.01 10.34 17.02
CA VAL A 88 -25.69 11.55 17.53
C VAL A 88 -25.30 11.82 18.98
N LEU A 89 -25.17 10.78 19.82
CA LEU A 89 -24.73 10.94 21.21
C LEU A 89 -23.26 11.35 21.35
N LEU A 90 -22.40 10.94 20.42
CA LEU A 90 -20.96 11.24 20.47
C LEU A 90 -20.60 12.59 19.86
N GLN A 91 -21.44 13.11 18.96
CA GLN A 91 -21.20 14.38 18.27
C GLN A 91 -20.98 15.57 19.24
N PRO A 92 -21.77 15.77 20.32
CA PRO A 92 -21.51 16.86 21.27
C PRO A 92 -20.16 16.72 21.99
N LEU A 93 -19.70 15.48 22.23
CA LEU A 93 -18.40 15.25 22.86
C LEU A 93 -17.25 15.72 21.97
N LEU A 94 -17.35 15.46 20.66
CA LEU A 94 -16.37 15.93 19.68
C LEU A 94 -16.45 17.43 19.41
N GLN A 95 -17.64 18.03 19.42
CA GLN A 95 -17.79 19.49 19.30
C GLN A 95 -17.10 20.22 20.45
N LYS A 96 -17.24 19.70 21.68
CA LYS A 96 -16.59 20.28 22.87
C LYS A 96 -15.09 19.99 22.91
N SER A 97 -14.67 18.82 22.45
CA SER A 97 -13.26 18.41 22.43
C SER A 97 -12.99 17.50 21.22
N PRO A 98 -12.54 18.08 20.09
CA PRO A 98 -12.32 17.35 18.84
C PRO A 98 -11.31 16.20 18.96
N ALA A 99 -10.38 16.30 19.92
CA ALA A 99 -9.33 15.31 20.18
C ALA A 99 -9.68 14.33 21.31
N ARG A 100 -10.94 14.25 21.76
CA ARG A 100 -11.33 13.36 22.85
C ARG A 100 -11.16 11.89 22.45
N GLN A 101 -10.22 11.21 23.09
CA GLN A 101 -9.77 9.90 22.65
C GLN A 101 -10.88 8.85 22.73
N GLU A 102 -11.65 8.81 23.82
CA GLU A 102 -12.66 7.77 24.03
C GLU A 102 -13.81 7.86 23.02
N ALA A 103 -14.20 9.09 22.64
CA ALA A 103 -15.21 9.34 21.63
C ALA A 103 -14.71 8.95 20.23
N LEU A 104 -13.46 9.33 19.88
CA LEU A 104 -12.83 8.96 18.61
C LEU A 104 -12.65 7.44 18.46
N LEU A 105 -12.25 6.74 19.53
CA LEU A 105 -12.11 5.29 19.52
C LEU A 105 -13.44 4.59 19.30
N LEU A 106 -14.49 5.02 20.00
CA LEU A 106 -15.83 4.44 19.85
C LEU A 106 -16.42 4.73 18.46
N LEU A 107 -16.21 5.94 17.92
CA LEU A 107 -16.62 6.25 16.55
C LEU A 107 -15.87 5.39 15.54
N ALA A 108 -14.55 5.26 15.66
CA ALA A 108 -13.79 4.38 14.78
C ALA A 108 -14.29 2.91 14.82
N ASP A 109 -14.65 2.39 16.00
CA ASP A 109 -15.27 1.06 16.10
C ASP A 109 -16.65 1.01 15.42
N ILE A 110 -17.50 2.01 15.65
CA ILE A 110 -18.83 2.13 15.03
C ILE A 110 -18.71 2.16 13.50
N GLU A 111 -17.79 2.95 12.96
CA GLU A 111 -17.57 3.05 11.52
C GLU A 111 -17.04 1.74 10.93
N LEU A 112 -16.18 1.00 11.64
CA LEU A 112 -15.79 -0.35 11.23
C LEU A 112 -16.97 -1.32 11.22
N TRP A 113 -17.81 -1.31 12.26
CA TRP A 113 -18.98 -2.20 12.36
C TRP A 113 -20.09 -1.87 11.37
N SER A 114 -20.20 -0.61 10.95
CA SER A 114 -21.19 -0.14 9.99
C SER A 114 -20.69 -0.11 8.55
N HIS A 115 -19.56 -0.77 8.26
CA HIS A 115 -18.96 -0.87 6.92
C HIS A 115 -18.59 0.49 6.29
N ALA A 116 -18.11 1.43 7.10
CA ALA A 116 -17.59 2.73 6.67
C ALA A 116 -16.10 2.90 7.04
N PRO A 117 -15.21 2.04 6.52
CA PRO A 117 -13.81 1.98 6.96
C PRO A 117 -13.02 3.27 6.68
N GLU A 118 -13.37 4.07 5.67
CA GLU A 118 -12.73 5.36 5.38
C GLU A 118 -12.96 6.37 6.52
N LYS A 119 -14.18 6.38 7.10
CA LYS A 119 -14.47 7.21 8.28
C LYS A 119 -13.75 6.68 9.51
N ALA A 120 -13.67 5.36 9.69
CA ALA A 120 -12.89 4.76 10.76
C ALA A 120 -11.41 5.15 10.70
N LEU A 121 -10.84 5.15 9.48
CA LEU A 121 -9.48 5.61 9.23
C LEU A 121 -9.31 7.09 9.58
N SER A 122 -10.27 7.95 9.20
CA SER A 122 -10.26 9.37 9.56
C SER A 122 -10.25 9.58 11.08
N TYR A 123 -11.17 8.94 11.83
CA TYR A 123 -11.21 9.07 13.28
C TYR A 123 -9.95 8.53 13.96
N SER A 124 -9.41 7.42 13.45
CA SER A 124 -8.16 6.85 13.96
C SER A 124 -6.97 7.77 13.74
N ASN A 125 -6.87 8.39 12.56
CA ASN A 125 -5.83 9.38 12.25
C ASN A 125 -5.98 10.66 13.10
N SER A 126 -7.19 11.14 13.34
CA SER A 126 -7.44 12.28 14.25
C SER A 126 -6.96 11.97 15.67
N GLY A 127 -7.20 10.75 16.16
CA GLY A 127 -6.70 10.30 17.47
C GLY A 127 -5.17 10.24 17.52
N LEU A 128 -4.54 9.71 16.47
CA LEU A 128 -3.07 9.64 16.35
C LEU A 128 -2.40 11.01 16.22
N ALA A 129 -3.10 12.02 15.68
CA ALA A 129 -2.58 13.39 15.63
C ALA A 129 -2.45 14.00 17.03
N ALA A 130 -3.37 13.67 17.94
CA ALA A 130 -3.35 14.14 19.33
C ALA A 130 -2.47 13.26 20.25
N ALA A 131 -2.43 11.95 19.99
CA ALA A 131 -1.62 10.98 20.72
C ALA A 131 -0.84 10.10 19.75
N PRO A 132 0.36 10.55 19.31
CA PRO A 132 1.19 9.79 18.40
C PRO A 132 1.47 8.39 18.93
N ALA A 133 1.34 7.39 18.05
CA ALA A 133 1.59 5.98 18.34
C ALA A 133 0.70 5.32 19.41
N ALA A 134 -0.43 5.92 19.82
CA ALA A 134 -1.37 5.29 20.74
C ALA A 134 -1.94 3.97 20.18
N VAL A 135 -1.64 2.85 20.85
CA VAL A 135 -2.01 1.48 20.42
C VAL A 135 -3.48 1.32 20.06
N PRO A 136 -4.46 1.83 20.85
CA PRO A 136 -5.87 1.68 20.50
C PRO A 136 -6.25 2.29 19.13
N PHE A 137 -5.61 3.39 18.74
CA PHE A 137 -5.83 4.01 17.43
C PHE A 137 -5.05 3.31 16.31
N LEU A 138 -3.84 2.81 16.58
CA LEU A 138 -3.07 2.01 15.62
C LEU A 138 -3.84 0.75 15.21
N LEU A 139 -4.49 0.07 16.17
CA LEU A 139 -5.27 -1.14 15.88
C LEU A 139 -6.47 -0.85 14.96
N ARG A 140 -7.21 0.23 15.25
CA ARG A 140 -8.38 0.64 14.45
C ARG A 140 -7.97 1.13 13.07
N LYS A 141 -6.87 1.89 12.99
CA LYS A 141 -6.25 2.28 11.73
C LYS A 141 -5.88 1.06 10.88
N ALA A 142 -5.21 0.07 11.46
CA ALA A 142 -4.83 -1.14 10.75
C ALA A 142 -6.05 -1.93 10.22
N ARG A 143 -7.11 -2.06 11.04
CA ARG A 143 -8.38 -2.69 10.62
C ARG A 143 -9.06 -1.92 9.49
N ALA A 144 -9.07 -0.59 9.57
CA ALA A 144 -9.65 0.27 8.54
C ALA A 144 -8.87 0.15 7.22
N LEU A 145 -7.54 0.22 7.28
CA LEU A 145 -6.65 0.04 6.12
C LEU A 145 -6.82 -1.33 5.47
N TYR A 146 -6.90 -2.40 6.28
CA TYR A 146 -7.20 -3.74 5.78
C TYR A 146 -8.55 -3.80 5.06
N ALA A 147 -9.59 -3.15 5.59
CA ALA A 147 -10.93 -3.17 5.01
C ALA A 147 -11.05 -2.37 3.70
N ILE A 148 -10.16 -1.41 3.44
CA ILE A 148 -10.07 -0.68 2.17
C ILE A 148 -8.98 -1.23 1.25
N GLU A 149 -8.44 -2.42 1.55
CA GLU A 149 -7.41 -3.13 0.75
C GLU A 149 -6.04 -2.42 0.68
N GLU A 150 -5.78 -1.46 1.56
CA GLU A 150 -4.48 -0.78 1.73
C GLU A 150 -3.54 -1.62 2.62
N TYR A 151 -3.21 -2.83 2.15
CA TYR A 151 -2.54 -3.85 2.97
C TYR A 151 -1.12 -3.49 3.41
N GLU A 152 -0.35 -2.77 2.59
CA GLU A 152 1.04 -2.36 2.93
C GLU A 152 1.05 -1.32 4.07
N ASP A 153 0.13 -0.35 4.01
CA ASP A 153 -0.05 0.64 5.08
C ASP A 153 -0.59 -0.02 6.36
N ALA A 154 -1.47 -1.03 6.20
CA ALA A 154 -1.94 -1.84 7.33
C ALA A 154 -0.78 -2.59 8.00
N ALA A 155 0.09 -3.24 7.21
CA ALA A 155 1.27 -3.94 7.71
C ALA A 155 2.21 -3.00 8.48
N THR A 156 2.53 -1.85 7.89
CA THR A 156 3.36 -0.81 8.54
C THR A 156 2.75 -0.33 9.85
N THR A 157 1.42 -0.14 9.89
CA THR A 157 0.70 0.27 11.11
C THR A 157 0.76 -0.81 12.19
N LEU A 158 0.62 -2.08 11.82
CA LEU A 158 0.69 -3.20 12.74
C LEU A 158 2.10 -3.42 13.28
N ASP A 159 3.14 -3.17 12.49
CA ASP A 159 4.52 -3.23 12.95
C ASP A 159 4.81 -2.17 14.01
N MET A 160 4.30 -0.94 13.83
CA MET A 160 4.38 0.10 14.86
C MET A 160 3.66 -0.29 16.16
N LEU A 161 2.50 -0.94 16.05
CA LEU A 161 1.72 -1.42 17.19
C LEU A 161 2.46 -2.54 17.93
N LEU A 162 2.87 -3.59 17.21
CA LEU A 162 3.50 -4.78 17.78
C LEU A 162 4.90 -4.52 18.32
N LYS A 163 5.55 -3.42 17.90
CA LYS A 163 6.78 -2.95 18.55
C LYS A 163 6.54 -2.50 20.00
N GLN A 164 5.34 -1.99 20.31
CA GLN A 164 4.94 -1.59 21.67
C GLN A 164 4.30 -2.75 22.43
N GLU A 165 3.43 -3.51 21.77
CA GLU A 165 2.72 -4.65 22.37
C GLU A 165 2.91 -5.92 21.51
N PRO A 166 4.05 -6.62 21.63
CA PRO A 166 4.36 -7.80 20.80
C PRO A 166 3.34 -8.94 20.92
N GLU A 167 2.68 -9.07 22.07
CA GLU A 167 1.72 -10.13 22.37
C GLU A 167 0.25 -9.73 22.15
N ASN A 168 -0.01 -8.57 21.54
CA ASN A 168 -1.37 -8.11 21.29
C ASN A 168 -2.09 -9.06 20.30
N LYS A 169 -2.99 -9.91 20.83
CA LYS A 169 -3.70 -10.96 20.07
C LYS A 169 -4.51 -10.41 18.91
N ASP A 170 -5.14 -9.25 19.10
CA ASP A 170 -5.94 -8.61 18.05
C ASP A 170 -5.07 -8.11 16.90
N ALA A 171 -3.93 -7.50 17.22
CA ALA A 171 -2.97 -7.04 16.22
C ALA A 171 -2.32 -8.22 15.47
N LEU A 172 -1.94 -9.29 16.18
CA LEU A 172 -1.39 -10.51 15.57
C LEU A 172 -2.40 -11.17 14.61
N LYS A 173 -3.69 -11.20 14.98
CA LYS A 173 -4.75 -11.74 14.11
C LYS A 173 -4.90 -10.93 12.82
N ILE A 174 -4.98 -9.60 12.90
CA ILE A 174 -5.06 -8.76 11.70
C ILE A 174 -3.77 -8.85 10.89
N LYS A 175 -2.59 -8.93 11.54
CA LYS A 175 -1.30 -9.09 10.85
C LYS A 175 -1.25 -10.35 10.01
N ALA A 176 -1.75 -11.47 10.52
CA ALA A 176 -1.84 -12.71 9.74
C ALA A 176 -2.76 -12.55 8.51
N GLN A 177 -3.88 -11.85 8.65
CA GLN A 177 -4.79 -11.57 7.53
C GLN A 177 -4.15 -10.66 6.48
N VAL A 178 -3.48 -9.59 6.91
CA VAL A 178 -2.73 -8.67 6.03
C VAL A 178 -1.62 -9.44 5.30
N GLN A 179 -0.84 -10.25 6.00
CA GLN A 179 0.23 -11.05 5.38
C GLN A 179 -0.31 -12.05 4.37
N GLN A 180 -1.46 -12.67 4.64
CA GLN A 180 -2.12 -13.56 3.69
C GLN A 180 -2.63 -12.81 2.45
N ALA A 181 -3.13 -11.58 2.61
CA ALA A 181 -3.58 -10.75 1.50
C ALA A 181 -2.41 -10.21 0.64
N LEU A 182 -1.26 -9.95 1.27
CA LEU A 182 -0.02 -9.54 0.59
C LEU A 182 0.71 -10.70 -0.10
N ARG A 183 0.36 -11.94 0.24
CA ARG A 183 0.93 -13.12 -0.40
C ARG A 183 0.28 -13.35 -1.75
N VAL A 184 1.07 -13.24 -2.81
CA VAL A 184 0.60 -13.45 -4.18
C VAL A 184 1.55 -14.39 -4.90
N ASP A 185 0.99 -15.46 -5.46
CA ASP A 185 1.72 -16.38 -6.31
C ASP A 185 1.38 -16.06 -7.78
N ILE A 186 2.40 -16.00 -8.64
CA ILE A 186 2.24 -15.70 -10.07
C ILE A 186 3.00 -16.73 -10.89
N LEU A 187 2.30 -17.39 -11.82
CA LEU A 187 2.93 -18.19 -12.86
C LEU A 187 2.88 -17.42 -14.19
N LYS A 188 4.01 -17.25 -14.84
CA LYS A 188 4.12 -16.58 -16.14
C LYS A 188 4.80 -17.48 -17.16
N ALA A 189 4.18 -17.62 -18.32
CA ALA A 189 4.79 -18.21 -19.51
C ALA A 189 5.03 -17.09 -20.53
N SER A 190 6.21 -17.06 -21.14
CA SER A 190 6.54 -16.10 -22.18
C SER A 190 7.26 -16.77 -23.36
N TYR A 191 7.07 -16.19 -24.53
CA TYR A 191 7.74 -16.60 -25.75
C TYR A 191 8.04 -15.40 -26.64
N GLN A 192 9.23 -15.37 -27.19
CA GLN A 192 9.75 -14.29 -28.01
C GLN A 192 10.47 -14.84 -29.23
N VAL A 193 10.21 -14.20 -30.37
CA VAL A 193 10.88 -14.47 -31.63
C VAL A 193 11.59 -13.21 -32.08
N THR A 194 12.83 -13.34 -32.54
CA THR A 194 13.58 -12.28 -33.21
C THR A 194 13.88 -12.70 -34.64
N ALA A 195 13.48 -11.88 -35.60
CA ALA A 195 13.80 -12.04 -37.02
C ALA A 195 14.73 -10.90 -37.48
N PHE A 196 15.41 -11.13 -38.61
CA PHE A 196 16.34 -10.18 -39.21
C PHE A 196 15.94 -9.91 -40.66
N ASP A 197 16.32 -8.75 -41.19
CA ASP A 197 16.17 -8.44 -42.63
C ASP A 197 17.08 -9.30 -43.52
N GLN A 198 18.23 -9.72 -43.00
CA GLN A 198 19.11 -10.70 -43.63
C GLN A 198 18.53 -12.11 -43.56
N HIS A 199 18.79 -12.94 -44.59
CA HIS A 199 18.38 -14.35 -44.65
C HIS A 199 19.13 -15.20 -43.62
N THR A 200 18.69 -15.11 -42.37
CA THR A 200 19.25 -15.81 -41.21
C THR A 200 18.12 -16.43 -40.41
N ASP A 201 18.42 -17.52 -39.70
CA ASP A 201 17.44 -18.18 -38.85
C ASP A 201 16.93 -17.26 -37.74
N ALA A 202 15.62 -17.28 -37.53
CA ALA A 202 15.01 -16.57 -36.43
C ALA A 202 15.52 -17.11 -35.09
N TRP A 203 15.65 -16.21 -34.12
CA TRP A 203 16.02 -16.55 -32.77
C TRP A 203 14.78 -16.72 -31.91
N HIS A 204 14.76 -17.76 -31.09
CA HIS A 204 13.65 -18.08 -30.21
C HIS A 204 14.08 -18.04 -28.74
N LEU A 205 13.23 -17.50 -27.88
CA LEU A 205 13.41 -17.49 -26.44
C LEU A 205 12.06 -17.76 -25.77
N GLY A 206 11.97 -18.85 -25.02
CA GLY A 206 10.83 -19.16 -24.16
C GLY A 206 11.24 -19.13 -22.70
N ALA A 207 10.35 -18.73 -21.81
CA ALA A 207 10.58 -18.81 -20.37
C ALA A 207 9.32 -19.20 -19.61
N LEU A 208 9.53 -19.94 -18.52
CA LEU A 208 8.54 -20.19 -17.48
C LEU A 208 9.05 -19.57 -16.19
N GLU A 209 8.23 -18.74 -15.56
CA GLU A 209 8.56 -17.96 -14.37
C GLU A 209 7.53 -18.26 -13.28
N TYR A 210 7.99 -18.63 -12.09
CA TYR A 210 7.18 -18.65 -10.88
C TYR A 210 7.65 -17.54 -9.95
N THR A 211 6.72 -16.67 -9.56
CA THR A 211 6.95 -15.58 -8.61
C THR A 211 6.19 -15.87 -7.33
N HIS A 212 6.90 -15.78 -6.21
CA HIS A 212 6.32 -15.76 -4.88
C HIS A 212 6.52 -14.37 -4.27
N GLN A 213 5.44 -13.64 -4.03
CA GLN A 213 5.46 -12.33 -3.39
C GLN A 213 4.92 -12.45 -1.97
N THR A 214 5.60 -11.80 -1.01
CA THR A 214 5.20 -11.67 0.39
C THR A 214 5.17 -10.20 0.78
N SER A 215 4.83 -9.89 2.04
CA SER A 215 4.93 -8.54 2.58
C SER A 215 6.39 -8.05 2.56
N GLY A 216 6.74 -7.22 1.57
CA GLY A 216 8.07 -6.63 1.43
C GLY A 216 9.13 -7.51 0.80
N SER A 217 8.81 -8.61 0.12
CA SER A 217 9.80 -9.34 -0.68
C SER A 217 9.17 -10.05 -1.86
N LYS A 218 9.91 -10.14 -2.95
CA LYS A 218 9.51 -10.91 -4.13
C LYS A 218 10.63 -11.85 -4.55
N TYR A 219 10.30 -13.12 -4.70
CA TYR A 219 11.23 -14.16 -5.15
C TYR A 219 10.73 -14.70 -6.49
N LEU A 220 11.65 -14.98 -7.40
CA LEU A 220 11.32 -15.46 -8.73
C LEU A 220 12.24 -16.61 -9.10
N ALA A 221 11.66 -17.71 -9.56
CA ALA A 221 12.37 -18.79 -10.20
C ALA A 221 12.03 -18.79 -11.69
N ARG A 222 13.05 -18.84 -12.55
CA ARG A 222 12.90 -18.83 -14.00
C ARG A 222 13.63 -19.98 -14.64
N VAL A 223 12.99 -20.61 -15.62
CA VAL A 223 13.66 -21.51 -16.57
C VAL A 223 13.47 -20.94 -17.96
N SER A 224 14.58 -20.72 -18.65
CA SER A 224 14.64 -20.14 -19.99
C SER A 224 15.19 -21.16 -20.99
N TYR A 225 14.57 -21.23 -22.17
CA TYR A 225 15.03 -22.02 -23.32
C TYR A 225 15.31 -21.08 -24.49
N ALA A 226 16.53 -21.10 -25.01
CA ALA A 226 16.92 -20.33 -26.17
C ALA A 226 17.30 -21.24 -27.35
N GLN A 227 16.90 -20.85 -28.56
CA GLN A 227 17.39 -21.43 -29.80
C GLN A 227 17.89 -20.31 -30.71
N ARG A 228 19.21 -20.24 -30.92
CA ARG A 228 19.91 -19.20 -31.70
C ARG A 228 21.21 -19.77 -32.26
N TYR A 229 21.67 -19.30 -33.42
CA TYR A 229 22.92 -19.72 -34.07
C TYR A 229 23.03 -21.23 -34.36
N GLY A 230 21.91 -21.94 -34.50
CA GLY A 230 21.87 -23.40 -34.61
C GLY A 230 21.94 -24.15 -33.27
N ASP A 231 22.24 -23.45 -32.18
CA ASP A 231 22.34 -24.02 -30.84
C ASP A 231 21.03 -23.93 -30.06
N LYS A 232 20.90 -24.82 -29.08
CA LYS A 232 19.80 -24.89 -28.12
C LYS A 232 20.38 -24.90 -26.72
N SER A 233 19.88 -24.05 -25.84
CA SER A 233 20.44 -23.87 -24.49
C SER A 233 19.35 -23.65 -23.45
N LEU A 234 19.58 -24.15 -22.25
CA LEU A 234 18.71 -24.01 -21.08
C LEU A 234 19.42 -23.24 -19.98
N GLN A 235 18.70 -22.33 -19.32
CA GLN A 235 19.18 -21.60 -18.15
C GLN A 235 18.14 -21.61 -17.04
N GLY A 236 18.58 -21.84 -15.81
CA GLY A 236 17.80 -21.63 -14.59
C GLY A 236 18.30 -20.39 -13.86
N GLU A 237 17.38 -19.58 -13.33
CA GLU A 237 17.68 -18.39 -12.54
C GLU A 237 16.82 -18.31 -11.27
N LEU A 238 17.38 -17.71 -10.24
CA LEU A 238 16.68 -17.25 -9.05
C LEU A 238 16.92 -15.77 -8.87
N ASP A 239 15.84 -14.99 -8.79
CA ASP A 239 15.86 -13.58 -8.42
C ASP A 239 15.25 -13.38 -7.03
N ALA A 240 15.76 -12.40 -6.30
CA ALA A 240 15.17 -11.92 -5.06
C ALA A 240 15.15 -10.39 -5.05
N TYR A 241 14.02 -9.83 -4.59
CA TYR A 241 13.82 -8.40 -4.37
C TYR A 241 13.52 -8.13 -2.89
N PRO A 242 14.51 -8.23 -1.99
CA PRO A 242 14.28 -7.98 -0.57
C PRO A 242 14.10 -6.48 -0.29
N GLN A 243 13.06 -6.13 0.46
CA GLN A 243 12.93 -4.80 1.05
C GLN A 243 13.95 -4.64 2.18
N LEU A 244 14.79 -3.61 2.10
CA LEU A 244 15.83 -3.33 3.11
C LEU A 244 15.39 -2.25 4.11
N SER A 245 14.58 -1.29 3.65
CA SER A 245 13.97 -0.22 4.47
C SER A 245 12.67 0.24 3.81
N ARG A 246 11.92 1.18 4.40
CA ARG A 246 10.70 1.74 3.78
C ARG A 246 10.91 2.29 2.36
N ASN A 247 12.11 2.78 2.06
CA ASN A 247 12.42 3.47 0.80
C ASN A 247 13.55 2.79 0.01
N THR A 248 14.05 1.64 0.47
CA THR A 248 15.18 0.96 -0.15
C THR A 248 14.89 -0.51 -0.32
N TYR A 249 15.15 -1.05 -1.50
CA TYR A 249 15.14 -2.48 -1.77
C TYR A 249 16.35 -2.85 -2.64
N ALA A 250 16.68 -4.13 -2.68
CA ALA A 250 17.72 -4.64 -3.57
C ALA A 250 17.12 -5.59 -4.59
N TYR A 251 17.84 -5.79 -5.69
CA TYR A 251 17.70 -6.91 -6.61
C TYR A 251 18.93 -7.79 -6.45
N LEU A 252 18.72 -9.10 -6.34
CA LEU A 252 19.77 -10.13 -6.32
C LEU A 252 19.42 -11.21 -7.33
N ASN A 253 20.40 -11.67 -8.10
CA ASN A 253 20.24 -12.73 -9.11
C ASN A 253 21.38 -13.73 -9.02
N ILE A 254 21.03 -15.01 -9.17
CA ILE A 254 21.96 -16.09 -9.49
C ILE A 254 21.36 -16.93 -10.61
N GLY A 255 22.20 -17.45 -11.49
CA GLY A 255 21.77 -18.34 -12.55
C GLY A 255 22.87 -19.25 -13.04
N ALA A 256 22.47 -20.38 -13.62
CA ALA A 256 23.36 -21.37 -14.20
C ALA A 256 22.74 -21.95 -15.48
N SER A 257 23.57 -22.43 -16.39
CA SER A 257 23.11 -22.96 -17.68
C SER A 257 23.88 -24.20 -18.12
N ASP A 258 23.44 -24.78 -19.23
CA ASP A 258 24.14 -25.86 -19.93
C ASP A 258 25.38 -25.38 -20.73
N LYS A 259 25.78 -24.11 -20.58
CA LYS A 259 27.03 -23.51 -21.07
C LYS A 259 27.18 -23.43 -22.59
N LYS A 260 26.09 -23.58 -23.35
CA LYS A 260 26.11 -23.54 -24.82
C LYS A 260 25.92 -22.14 -25.36
N LEU A 261 24.78 -21.50 -25.04
CA LEU A 261 24.50 -20.11 -25.41
C LEU A 261 24.62 -19.19 -24.20
N PHE A 262 23.91 -19.54 -23.13
CA PHE A 262 23.88 -18.76 -21.91
C PHE A 262 25.23 -18.78 -21.16
N PRO A 263 25.52 -17.76 -20.32
CA PRO A 263 26.64 -17.80 -19.38
C PRO A 263 26.60 -19.07 -18.53
N SER A 264 27.76 -19.68 -18.26
CA SER A 264 27.86 -20.85 -17.39
C SER A 264 27.27 -20.55 -16.02
N TYR A 265 27.61 -19.38 -15.50
CA TYR A 265 26.99 -18.79 -14.31
C TYR A 265 26.72 -17.32 -14.56
N ARG A 266 25.72 -16.79 -13.86
CA ARG A 266 25.48 -15.36 -13.80
C ARG A 266 25.12 -14.94 -12.39
N THR A 267 25.51 -13.73 -12.04
CA THR A 267 25.14 -13.07 -10.79
C THR A 267 24.72 -11.64 -11.05
N GLY A 268 23.88 -11.09 -10.19
CA GLY A 268 23.47 -9.69 -10.28
C GLY A 268 23.14 -9.12 -8.91
N ALA A 269 23.47 -7.86 -8.71
CA ALA A 269 23.07 -7.09 -7.54
C ALA A 269 22.78 -5.64 -7.96
N GLU A 270 21.65 -5.09 -7.55
CA GLU A 270 21.30 -3.69 -7.80
C GLU A 270 20.53 -3.11 -6.61
N LEU A 271 20.95 -1.94 -6.12
CA LEU A 271 20.30 -1.26 -5.01
C LEU A 271 19.38 -0.18 -5.56
N TYR A 272 18.13 -0.15 -5.09
CA TYR A 272 17.12 0.83 -5.46
C TYR A 272 16.75 1.69 -4.26
N HIS A 273 16.59 2.99 -4.48
CA HIS A 273 16.15 3.93 -3.46
C HIS A 273 15.09 4.89 -3.98
N VAL A 274 14.01 5.06 -3.22
CA VAL A 274 12.89 5.95 -3.50
C VAL A 274 13.04 7.25 -2.70
N PHE A 275 13.36 8.32 -3.41
CA PHE A 275 13.50 9.68 -2.90
C PHE A 275 12.13 10.39 -2.79
N PRO A 276 12.04 11.52 -2.06
CA PRO A 276 10.86 12.38 -2.06
C PRO A 276 10.42 12.78 -3.47
N HIS A 277 9.13 13.11 -3.64
CA HIS A 277 8.49 13.37 -4.94
C HIS A 277 8.45 12.15 -5.89
N VAL A 278 8.51 10.94 -5.32
CA VAL A 278 8.33 9.67 -6.03
C VAL A 278 9.33 9.51 -7.19
N ILE A 279 10.58 9.86 -6.90
CA ILE A 279 11.73 9.61 -7.78
C ILE A 279 12.44 8.37 -7.26
N GLU A 280 12.69 7.40 -8.12
CA GLU A 280 13.46 6.20 -7.80
C GLU A 280 14.80 6.26 -8.53
N ALA A 281 15.89 5.92 -7.86
CA ALA A 281 17.17 5.71 -8.54
C ALA A 281 17.78 4.37 -8.14
N SER A 282 18.59 3.81 -9.04
CA SER A 282 19.28 2.55 -8.82
C SER A 282 20.72 2.56 -9.30
N LEU A 283 21.53 1.70 -8.67
CA LEU A 283 22.90 1.41 -9.11
C LEU A 283 23.22 -0.06 -8.82
N GLY A 284 23.85 -0.74 -9.78
CA GLY A 284 24.13 -2.16 -9.66
C GLY A 284 25.13 -2.68 -10.68
N ALA A 285 25.37 -3.98 -10.60
CA ALA A 285 26.22 -4.71 -11.52
C ALA A 285 25.72 -6.14 -11.76
N ARG A 286 26.09 -6.72 -12.90
CA ARG A 286 25.87 -8.13 -13.24
C ARG A 286 27.18 -8.75 -13.69
N GLY A 287 27.48 -9.95 -13.19
CA GLY A 287 28.60 -10.76 -13.65
C GLY A 287 28.09 -11.91 -14.52
N LEU A 288 28.61 -12.02 -15.74
CA LEU A 288 28.30 -13.09 -16.68
C LEU A 288 29.57 -13.89 -16.94
N PHE A 289 29.57 -15.17 -16.57
CA PHE A 289 30.75 -16.03 -16.61
C PHE A 289 30.58 -17.07 -17.73
N PHE A 290 31.09 -16.76 -18.92
CA PHE A 290 31.17 -17.70 -20.04
C PHE A 290 32.41 -18.62 -19.86
N PRO A 291 32.48 -19.77 -20.55
CA PRO A 291 33.63 -20.68 -20.45
C PRO A 291 34.98 -20.00 -20.68
N ASP A 292 35.04 -19.08 -21.65
CA ASP A 292 36.30 -18.45 -22.08
C ASP A 292 36.38 -16.95 -21.76
N GLU A 293 35.30 -16.34 -21.23
CA GLU A 293 35.26 -14.89 -20.98
C GLU A 293 34.36 -14.53 -19.78
N THR A 294 34.74 -13.49 -19.04
CA THR A 294 33.92 -12.90 -17.99
C THR A 294 33.53 -11.48 -18.37
N VAL A 295 32.23 -11.20 -18.34
CA VAL A 295 31.68 -9.88 -18.60
C VAL A 295 31.06 -9.30 -17.35
N VAL A 296 31.47 -8.08 -17.01
CA VAL A 296 30.84 -7.29 -15.95
C VAL A 296 30.06 -6.14 -16.57
N LEU A 297 28.78 -6.09 -16.26
CA LEU A 297 27.85 -5.07 -16.72
C LEU A 297 27.44 -4.19 -15.55
N TYR A 298 27.80 -2.91 -15.59
CA TYR A 298 27.29 -1.92 -14.65
C TYR A 298 25.95 -1.37 -15.14
N THR A 299 25.02 -1.13 -14.23
CA THR A 299 23.68 -0.61 -14.54
C THR A 299 23.30 0.46 -13.54
N GLY A 300 22.51 1.42 -13.98
CA GLY A 300 21.83 2.35 -13.10
C GLY A 300 20.59 2.92 -13.77
N SER A 301 19.63 3.36 -12.98
CA SER A 301 18.41 3.97 -13.51
C SER A 301 17.92 5.13 -12.68
N VAL A 302 17.13 6.01 -13.31
CA VAL A 302 16.38 7.08 -12.65
C VAL A 302 14.96 7.07 -13.22
N GLY A 303 14.00 6.82 -12.34
CA GLY A 303 12.57 6.77 -12.62
C GLY A 303 11.81 7.88 -11.90
N LYS A 304 10.75 8.37 -12.51
CA LYS A 304 9.80 9.30 -11.90
C LYS A 304 8.37 8.87 -12.16
N TYR A 305 7.59 8.83 -11.09
CA TYR A 305 6.17 8.54 -11.15
C TYR A 305 5.35 9.83 -11.25
N PHE A 306 4.39 9.83 -12.17
CA PHE A 306 3.38 10.86 -12.33
C PHE A 306 2.00 10.18 -12.23
N PRO A 307 0.90 10.94 -12.06
CA PRO A 307 -0.44 10.35 -12.10
C PRO A 307 -0.65 9.55 -13.39
N LYS A 308 -0.84 8.23 -13.23
CA LYS A 308 -1.00 7.24 -14.32
C LYS A 308 0.15 7.16 -15.32
N LYS A 309 1.34 7.69 -15.03
CA LYS A 309 2.49 7.58 -15.93
C LYS A 309 3.77 7.29 -15.16
N TRP A 310 4.68 6.56 -15.79
CA TRP A 310 6.02 6.33 -15.27
C TRP A 310 7.04 6.59 -16.36
N LEU A 311 8.01 7.44 -16.06
CA LEU A 311 9.14 7.74 -16.93
C LEU A 311 10.39 7.17 -16.30
N ASN A 312 11.15 6.37 -17.04
CA ASN A 312 12.38 5.77 -16.54
C ASN A 312 13.49 5.85 -17.58
N PHE A 313 14.67 6.26 -17.13
CA PHE A 313 15.89 6.19 -17.90
C PHE A 313 16.83 5.19 -17.24
N ARG A 314 17.28 4.17 -17.99
CA ARG A 314 18.25 3.17 -17.53
C ARG A 314 19.48 3.19 -18.44
N SER A 315 20.66 3.14 -17.83
CA SER A 315 21.93 3.04 -18.55
C SER A 315 22.64 1.73 -18.21
N PHE A 316 23.32 1.20 -19.21
CA PHE A 316 24.21 0.05 -19.11
C PHE A 316 25.61 0.46 -19.53
N LEU A 317 26.62 -0.01 -18.81
CA LEU A 317 28.03 0.26 -19.09
C LEU A 317 28.80 -1.07 -18.99
N GLN A 318 29.56 -1.39 -20.03
CA GLN A 318 30.38 -2.59 -20.12
C GLN A 318 31.76 -2.23 -20.64
N ARG A 319 32.78 -2.97 -20.23
CA ARG A 319 34.13 -2.85 -20.77
C ARG A 319 34.47 -4.07 -21.61
N THR A 320 34.85 -3.85 -22.87
CA THR A 320 35.28 -4.90 -23.81
C THR A 320 36.51 -4.39 -24.56
N ASN A 321 37.56 -5.21 -24.68
CA ASN A 321 38.82 -4.84 -25.34
C ASN A 321 39.44 -3.50 -24.87
N ASN A 322 39.41 -3.25 -23.55
CA ASN A 322 39.83 -1.99 -22.92
C ASN A 322 38.99 -0.75 -23.22
N GLU A 323 37.98 -0.83 -24.07
CA GLU A 323 37.06 0.27 -24.39
C GLU A 323 35.76 0.18 -23.60
N TRP A 324 35.23 1.35 -23.24
CA TRP A 324 33.95 1.45 -22.55
C TRP A 324 32.82 1.58 -23.56
N GLN A 325 31.85 0.69 -23.43
CA GLN A 325 30.64 0.64 -24.22
C GLN A 325 29.43 0.98 -23.35
N THR A 326 28.46 1.70 -23.92
CA THR A 326 27.30 2.17 -23.17
C THR A 326 26.00 1.98 -23.94
N THR A 327 24.88 1.89 -23.23
CA THR A 327 23.53 1.96 -23.81
C THR A 327 22.59 2.67 -22.86
N GLY A 328 21.88 3.67 -23.38
CA GLY A 328 20.78 4.35 -22.67
C GLY A 328 19.44 3.87 -23.19
N ILE A 329 18.49 3.62 -22.28
CA ILE A 329 17.11 3.21 -22.58
C ILE A 329 16.15 4.14 -21.84
N LEU A 330 15.25 4.76 -22.59
CA LEU A 330 14.13 5.55 -22.10
C LEU A 330 12.85 4.72 -22.18
N GLN A 331 12.10 4.67 -21.10
CA GLN A 331 10.81 3.99 -20.99
C GLN A 331 9.74 5.00 -20.58
N LEU A 332 8.67 5.06 -21.36
CA LEU A 332 7.52 5.92 -21.16
C LEU A 332 6.30 5.03 -21.00
N ARG A 333 5.85 4.81 -19.76
CA ARG A 333 4.70 3.97 -19.45
C ARG A 333 3.47 4.81 -19.14
N GLN A 334 2.34 4.41 -19.71
CA GLN A 334 1.00 4.89 -19.40
C GLN A 334 0.21 3.76 -18.75
N TYR A 335 -0.21 3.97 -17.50
CA TYR A 335 -1.14 3.07 -16.82
C TYR A 335 -2.58 3.36 -17.25
N LEU A 336 -3.39 2.31 -17.33
CA LEU A 336 -4.76 2.37 -17.81
C LEU A 336 -5.75 2.27 -16.64
N LYS A 337 -6.27 1.07 -16.41
CA LYS A 337 -7.27 0.78 -15.36
C LYS A 337 -6.63 0.48 -14.01
N SER A 338 -5.48 -0.18 -14.03
CA SER A 338 -4.71 -0.57 -12.85
C SER A 338 -3.21 -0.44 -13.12
N GLU A 339 -2.38 -0.63 -12.11
CA GLU A 339 -0.91 -0.66 -12.25
C GLU A 339 -0.43 -1.84 -13.12
N GLU A 340 -1.26 -2.86 -13.31
CA GLU A 340 -0.98 -4.04 -14.12
C GLU A 340 -1.48 -3.90 -15.57
N ASP A 341 -2.25 -2.85 -15.87
CA ASP A 341 -2.75 -2.53 -17.20
C ASP A 341 -1.98 -1.34 -17.76
N TYR A 342 -1.15 -1.56 -18.76
CA TYR A 342 -0.28 -0.49 -19.26
C TYR A 342 0.11 -0.62 -20.73
N LEU A 343 0.58 0.49 -21.27
CA LEU A 343 1.32 0.59 -22.52
C LEU A 343 2.64 1.31 -22.25
N THR A 344 3.74 0.79 -22.75
CA THR A 344 5.10 1.32 -22.60
C THR A 344 5.71 1.56 -23.98
N LEU A 345 6.16 2.79 -24.24
CA LEU A 345 7.08 3.10 -25.32
C LEU A 345 8.51 2.97 -24.80
N VAL A 346 9.34 2.21 -25.51
CA VAL A 346 10.75 1.97 -25.19
C VAL A 346 11.62 2.52 -26.31
N LEU A 347 12.50 3.45 -25.99
CA LEU A 347 13.49 4.01 -26.92
C LEU A 347 14.88 3.71 -26.38
N GLY A 348 15.84 3.36 -27.23
CA GLY A 348 17.20 3.08 -26.75
C GLY A 348 18.27 3.33 -27.81
N LYS A 349 19.48 3.62 -27.34
CA LYS A 349 20.65 3.82 -28.20
C LYS A 349 21.94 3.39 -27.49
N GLY A 350 22.80 2.69 -28.23
CA GLY A 350 24.15 2.31 -27.79
C GLY A 350 24.53 0.89 -28.17
N SER A 351 25.66 0.41 -27.66
CA SER A 351 26.29 -0.85 -28.07
C SER A 351 25.96 -2.05 -27.17
N VAL A 352 25.80 -1.82 -25.87
CA VAL A 352 25.58 -2.85 -24.85
C VAL A 352 24.15 -3.43 -24.89
N PRO A 353 23.97 -4.75 -25.11
CA PRO A 353 22.63 -5.35 -25.08
C PRO A 353 22.01 -5.32 -23.67
N SER A 354 20.72 -4.98 -23.58
CA SER A 354 19.96 -4.97 -22.31
C SER A 354 19.64 -6.37 -21.77
N GLU A 355 19.61 -7.36 -22.66
CA GLU A 355 19.51 -8.78 -22.35
C GLU A 355 20.62 -9.49 -23.13
N GLN A 356 21.56 -10.11 -22.41
CA GLN A 356 22.68 -10.85 -23.01
C GLN A 356 22.42 -12.35 -22.88
N VAL A 357 21.88 -12.94 -23.94
CA VAL A 357 21.57 -14.39 -23.99
C VAL A 357 22.78 -15.19 -24.44
N GLY A 358 23.57 -14.70 -25.39
CA GLY A 358 24.77 -15.38 -25.86
C GLY A 358 25.97 -14.47 -26.06
N PHE A 359 27.16 -15.05 -26.02
CA PHE A 359 28.42 -14.32 -26.07
C PHE A 359 28.56 -13.44 -27.33
N ARG A 360 28.10 -13.94 -28.48
CA ARG A 360 28.16 -13.22 -29.77
C ARG A 360 27.38 -11.89 -29.79
N GLU A 361 26.45 -11.67 -28.86
CA GLU A 361 25.73 -10.39 -28.75
C GLU A 361 26.59 -9.28 -28.11
N ILE A 362 27.68 -9.64 -27.42
CA ILE A 362 28.61 -8.70 -26.78
C ILE A 362 29.45 -7.92 -27.81
N SER A 363 29.67 -8.47 -28.99
CA SER A 363 30.51 -7.85 -30.03
C SER A 363 29.84 -6.74 -30.83
N ARG A 364 28.60 -6.36 -30.49
CA ARG A 364 27.83 -5.31 -31.18
C ARG A 364 28.46 -3.94 -31.00
N LEU A 365 28.55 -3.17 -32.09
CA LEU A 365 29.22 -1.86 -32.11
C LEU A 365 28.27 -0.70 -31.80
N ASN A 366 27.02 -0.75 -32.27
CA ASN A 366 26.02 0.28 -32.01
C ASN A 366 24.61 -0.22 -32.33
N SER A 367 23.60 0.38 -31.71
CA SER A 367 22.19 0.10 -31.98
C SER A 367 21.31 1.31 -31.71
N THR A 368 20.23 1.44 -32.46
CA THR A 368 19.11 2.33 -32.15
C THR A 368 17.83 1.51 -32.17
N ARG A 369 17.04 1.57 -31.10
CA ARG A 369 15.84 0.75 -30.93
C ARG A 369 14.61 1.57 -30.55
N ALA A 370 13.46 1.13 -31.03
CA ALA A 370 12.14 1.59 -30.65
C ALA A 370 11.22 0.38 -30.46
N GLY A 371 10.45 0.36 -29.38
CA GLY A 371 9.56 -0.75 -29.08
C GLY A 371 8.32 -0.33 -28.32
N LEU A 372 7.31 -1.19 -28.40
CA LEU A 372 6.06 -1.11 -27.65
C LEU A 372 5.93 -2.36 -26.79
N ASP A 373 5.57 -2.17 -25.53
CA ASP A 373 5.31 -3.22 -24.56
C ASP A 373 3.95 -2.93 -23.93
N ALA A 374 3.06 -3.92 -23.91
CA ALA A 374 1.70 -3.75 -23.43
C ALA A 374 1.29 -4.94 -22.57
N GLN A 375 0.51 -4.66 -21.53
CA GLN A 375 -0.08 -5.68 -20.68
C GLN A 375 -1.51 -5.31 -20.33
N PHE A 376 -2.41 -6.30 -20.43
CA PHE A 376 -3.83 -6.11 -20.18
C PHE A 376 -4.39 -7.25 -19.33
N ARG A 377 -5.28 -6.90 -18.40
CA ARG A 377 -6.01 -7.86 -17.58
C ARG A 377 -7.13 -8.52 -18.37
N LEU A 378 -7.15 -9.85 -18.32
CA LEU A 378 -8.22 -10.69 -18.85
C LEU A 378 -8.91 -11.43 -17.70
N GLY A 379 -10.11 -10.96 -17.33
CA GLY A 379 -10.85 -11.50 -16.19
C GLY A 379 -10.22 -11.13 -14.84
N LYS A 380 -10.32 -12.01 -13.83
CA LYS A 380 -9.82 -11.73 -12.47
C LYS A 380 -8.39 -12.19 -12.22
N LYS A 381 -7.92 -13.22 -12.93
CA LYS A 381 -6.68 -13.94 -12.62
C LYS A 381 -5.61 -13.86 -13.70
N TYR A 382 -5.95 -13.50 -14.93
CA TYR A 382 -5.03 -13.55 -16.06
C TYR A 382 -4.61 -12.16 -16.52
N LEU A 383 -3.34 -12.05 -16.89
CA LEU A 383 -2.79 -10.89 -17.61
C LEU A 383 -2.18 -11.41 -18.91
N LEU A 384 -2.43 -10.70 -20.00
CA LEU A 384 -1.83 -10.95 -21.30
C LEU A 384 -0.85 -9.83 -21.61
N GLY A 385 0.39 -10.20 -21.94
CA GLY A 385 1.44 -9.26 -22.35
C GLY A 385 1.82 -9.46 -23.81
N GLY A 386 2.15 -8.37 -24.48
CA GLY A 386 2.65 -8.37 -25.86
C GLY A 386 3.75 -7.33 -26.03
N THR A 387 4.80 -7.70 -26.75
CA THR A 387 5.92 -6.80 -27.05
C THR A 387 6.24 -6.80 -28.54
N PHE A 388 6.63 -5.64 -29.04
CA PHE A 388 7.21 -5.46 -30.36
C PHE A 388 8.42 -4.52 -30.22
N THR A 389 9.56 -4.87 -30.82
CA THR A 389 10.73 -4.00 -30.85
C THR A 389 11.38 -4.07 -32.22
N TYR A 390 11.64 -2.90 -32.79
CA TYR A 390 12.51 -2.69 -33.93
C TYR A 390 13.87 -2.17 -33.45
N GLU A 391 14.95 -2.73 -33.97
CA GLU A 391 16.31 -2.32 -33.66
C GLU A 391 17.15 -2.31 -34.94
N TYR A 392 17.82 -1.19 -35.19
CA TYR A 392 18.79 -1.05 -36.27
C TYR A 392 20.19 -1.03 -35.67
N GLU A 393 21.01 -2.02 -36.01
CA GLU A 393 22.30 -2.24 -35.35
C GLU A 393 23.47 -2.42 -36.33
N GLU A 394 24.62 -1.91 -35.90
CA GLU A 394 25.93 -2.20 -36.46
C GLU A 394 26.53 -3.36 -35.66
N TYR A 395 26.50 -4.57 -36.24
CA TYR A 395 26.89 -5.81 -35.55
C TYR A 395 28.33 -6.24 -35.85
N ALA A 396 28.92 -5.68 -36.91
CA ALA A 396 30.33 -5.72 -37.22
C ALA A 396 30.69 -4.41 -37.93
N LYS A 397 31.99 -4.07 -37.99
CA LYS A 397 32.44 -2.82 -38.61
C LYS A 397 31.87 -2.69 -40.03
N ASP A 398 31.20 -1.58 -40.29
CA ASP A 398 30.56 -1.27 -41.58
C ASP A 398 29.46 -2.27 -42.01
N SER A 399 28.94 -3.08 -41.07
CA SER A 399 27.92 -4.11 -41.32
C SER A 399 26.67 -3.84 -40.48
N PHE A 400 25.56 -3.54 -41.16
CA PHE A 400 24.29 -3.14 -40.56
C PHE A 400 23.19 -4.17 -40.80
N ARG A 401 22.25 -4.25 -39.85
CA ARG A 401 21.04 -5.07 -40.01
C ARG A 401 19.87 -4.49 -39.23
N SER A 402 18.68 -4.86 -39.68
CA SER A 402 17.42 -4.62 -39.00
C SER A 402 17.00 -5.87 -38.23
N ARG A 403 16.63 -5.68 -36.96
CA ARG A 403 16.18 -6.72 -36.04
C ARG A 403 14.74 -6.42 -35.61
N TYR A 404 13.86 -7.41 -35.74
CA TYR A 404 12.46 -7.33 -35.34
C TYR A 404 12.19 -8.36 -34.27
N THR A 405 11.71 -7.92 -33.12
CA THR A 405 11.43 -8.78 -31.98
C THR A 405 9.95 -8.71 -31.63
N VAL A 406 9.28 -9.86 -31.57
CA VAL A 406 7.89 -9.98 -31.12
C VAL A 406 7.85 -10.92 -29.93
N GLY A 407 7.14 -10.54 -28.88
CA GLY A 407 6.94 -11.36 -27.69
C GLY A 407 5.50 -11.43 -27.25
N ILE A 408 5.13 -12.55 -26.64
CA ILE A 408 3.84 -12.76 -25.97
C ILE A 408 4.08 -13.33 -24.58
N SER A 409 3.18 -13.02 -23.64
CA SER A 409 3.19 -13.66 -22.33
C SER A 409 1.80 -13.79 -21.74
N VAL A 410 1.63 -14.81 -20.90
CA VAL A 410 0.44 -15.03 -20.09
C VAL A 410 0.88 -15.15 -18.64
N LEU A 411 0.25 -14.37 -17.76
CA LEU A 411 0.46 -14.45 -16.33
C LEU A 411 -0.84 -14.93 -15.66
N ASN A 412 -0.73 -15.81 -14.69
CA ASN A 412 -1.81 -16.24 -13.83
C ASN A 412 -1.46 -15.91 -12.38
N LYS A 413 -2.31 -15.11 -11.73
CA LYS A 413 -2.23 -14.75 -10.31
C LYS A 413 -3.19 -15.63 -9.51
N PHE A 414 -2.73 -16.23 -8.42
CA PHE A 414 -3.55 -17.13 -7.58
C PHE A 414 -3.22 -17.06 -6.10
#